data_AF-A0A820CSY3-F1
#
_entry.id   AF-A0A820CSY3-F1
#
_cell.length_a   1.000
_cell.length_b   1.000
_cell.length_c   1.000
_cell.angle_alpha   90.00
_cell.angle_beta   90.00
_cell.angle_gamma   90.00
#
_symmetry.space_group_name_H-M   'P 1'
#
loop_
_entity.id
_entity.type
_entity.pdbx_description
1 polymer ?
#
loop_
_entity_poly.entity_id
_entity_poly.type
_entity_poly.pdbx_seq_one_letter_code
_entity_poly.pdbx_strand_id
1 'polypeptide(L)'
;MSNELRYLSPEFSIDEAKCIANQYYGLNEFLCQLPSERDQNFLFQSQQSKFILKISNIGETYSVIHMQNCAMECINNGIRVIPALDGKMIIKYKNHLIRLVNYLPGIPLADYRPHTPKLIFNLGKFLGQIDKSLMEFKDETAKRDIYWNIINAEYIINKYKHLIVENNRRQIIENILKD
;
A
#
# COMPACT_ATOMS: atom_id res chain seq x y z
N MET A 1 -14.00 12.62 19.01
CA MET A 1 -12.67 12.40 18.41
C MET A 1 -12.85 12.53 16.91
N SER A 2 -12.23 13.55 16.31
CA SER A 2 -12.49 13.98 14.93
C SER A 2 -12.20 12.87 13.92
N ASN A 3 -13.20 12.56 13.07
CA ASN A 3 -13.15 11.59 11.97
C ASN A 3 -12.24 12.03 10.79
N GLU A 4 -11.39 13.04 10.98
CA GLU A 4 -10.75 13.78 9.87
C GLU A 4 -9.60 13.04 9.18
N LEU A 5 -9.09 11.95 9.77
CA LEU A 5 -8.08 11.08 9.16
C LEU A 5 -8.61 9.67 8.82
N ARG A 6 -9.89 9.38 9.12
CA ARG A 6 -10.44 8.02 9.04
C ARG A 6 -11.46 7.89 7.93
N TYR A 7 -10.99 7.56 6.73
CA TYR A 7 -11.62 6.40 6.11
C TYR A 7 -10.98 5.19 6.78
N LEU A 8 -11.70 4.57 7.71
CA LEU A 8 -11.24 3.36 8.38
C LEU A 8 -10.79 2.35 7.33
N SER A 9 -9.76 1.57 7.67
CA SER A 9 -9.34 0.44 6.85
C SER A 9 -10.56 -0.46 6.61
N PRO A 10 -10.65 -1.13 5.45
CA PRO A 10 -11.74 -2.07 5.20
C PRO A 10 -11.89 -3.04 6.38
N GLU A 11 -13.09 -3.55 6.63
CA GLU A 11 -13.37 -4.49 7.73
C GLU A 11 -13.93 -5.82 7.17
N PHE A 12 -13.27 -6.36 6.15
CA PHE A 12 -13.66 -7.65 5.60
C PHE A 12 -13.25 -8.77 6.54
N SER A 13 -14.16 -9.69 6.78
CA SER A 13 -13.87 -10.93 7.49
C SER A 13 -13.01 -11.87 6.64
N ILE A 14 -12.38 -12.85 7.29
CA ILE A 14 -11.61 -13.90 6.61
C ILE A 14 -12.50 -14.67 5.62
N ASP A 15 -13.76 -14.92 5.98
CA ASP A 15 -14.69 -15.68 5.13
C ASP A 15 -15.12 -14.90 3.89
N GLU A 16 -15.33 -13.58 4.02
CA GLU A 16 -15.55 -12.72 2.86
C GLU A 16 -14.31 -12.67 1.95
N ALA A 17 -13.11 -12.53 2.52
CA ALA A 17 -11.88 -12.55 1.74
C ALA A 17 -11.69 -13.88 0.99
N LYS A 18 -11.99 -15.02 1.63
CA LYS A 18 -11.99 -16.35 0.99
C LYS A 18 -13.02 -16.45 -0.13
N CYS A 19 -14.24 -15.97 0.10
CA CYS A 19 -15.30 -15.96 -0.91
C CYS A 19 -14.88 -15.16 -2.14
N ILE A 20 -14.33 -13.95 -1.94
CA ILE A 20 -13.83 -13.10 -3.02
C ILE A 20 -12.67 -13.77 -3.76
N ALA A 21 -11.69 -14.32 -3.02
CA ALA A 21 -10.54 -15.00 -3.60
C ALA A 21 -10.94 -16.21 -4.45
N ASN A 22 -11.90 -17.01 -3.98
CA ASN A 22 -12.43 -18.15 -4.73
C ASN A 22 -13.20 -17.69 -5.96
N GLN A 23 -14.17 -16.79 -5.78
CA GLN A 23 -15.09 -16.38 -6.85
C GLN A 23 -14.37 -15.67 -8.00
N TYR A 24 -13.44 -14.77 -7.70
CA TYR A 24 -12.81 -13.91 -8.71
C TYR A 24 -11.44 -14.40 -9.18
N TYR A 25 -10.77 -15.27 -8.41
CA TYR A 25 -9.40 -15.71 -8.71
C TYR A 25 -9.20 -17.22 -8.62
N GLY A 26 -10.21 -18.00 -8.23
CA GLY A 26 -10.09 -19.45 -8.07
C GLY A 26 -9.20 -19.89 -6.91
N LEU A 27 -8.90 -19.00 -5.95
CA LEU A 27 -8.03 -19.28 -4.81
C LEU A 27 -8.82 -19.81 -3.61
N ASN A 28 -8.37 -20.93 -3.04
CA ASN A 28 -9.06 -21.60 -1.93
C ASN A 28 -8.24 -21.66 -0.64
N GLU A 29 -6.92 -21.64 -0.74
CA GLU A 29 -6.03 -21.85 0.40
C GLU A 29 -5.64 -20.51 1.04
N PHE A 30 -6.37 -20.13 2.09
CA PHE A 30 -6.03 -18.96 2.91
C PHE A 30 -4.92 -19.29 3.91
N LEU A 31 -3.93 -18.41 4.03
CA LEU A 31 -2.84 -18.56 4.99
C LEU A 31 -3.03 -17.66 6.21
N CYS A 32 -3.03 -16.34 6.01
CA CYS A 32 -3.16 -15.36 7.09
C CYS A 32 -3.53 -13.97 6.56
N GLN A 33 -3.97 -13.09 7.46
CA GLN A 33 -4.06 -11.66 7.18
C GLN A 33 -2.68 -11.02 7.37
N LEU A 34 -2.32 -10.11 6.47
CA LEU A 34 -1.05 -9.38 6.54
C LEU A 34 -1.27 -7.98 7.15
N PRO A 35 -0.28 -7.43 7.89
CA PRO A 35 -0.33 -6.07 8.36
C PRO A 35 -0.57 -5.08 7.21
N SER A 36 -1.35 -4.05 7.50
CA SER A 36 -1.68 -3.00 6.56
C SER A 36 -2.11 -1.76 7.33
N GLU A 37 -1.87 -0.58 6.75
CA GLU A 37 -2.29 0.69 7.33
C GLU A 37 -3.74 0.98 6.90
N ARG A 38 -3.93 1.55 5.69
CA ARG A 38 -5.24 2.00 5.20
C ARG A 38 -6.04 0.95 4.45
N ASP A 39 -5.37 -0.05 3.88
CA ASP A 39 -5.98 -1.14 3.11
C ASP A 39 -6.14 -2.40 3.99
N GLN A 40 -6.70 -3.48 3.44
CA GLN A 40 -6.59 -4.82 4.02
C GLN A 40 -5.92 -5.78 3.04
N ASN A 41 -5.04 -6.64 3.56
CA ASN A 41 -4.25 -7.58 2.77
C ASN A 41 -4.43 -9.01 3.32
N PHE A 42 -4.73 -9.98 2.46
CA PHE A 42 -4.87 -11.39 2.83
C PHE A 42 -3.95 -12.26 1.97
N LEU A 43 -3.17 -13.12 2.61
CA LEU A 43 -2.24 -14.02 1.96
C LEU A 43 -2.92 -15.35 1.62
N PHE A 44 -2.83 -15.74 0.36
CA PHE A 44 -3.34 -17.00 -0.18
C PHE A 44 -2.22 -17.80 -0.83
N GLN A 45 -2.45 -19.11 -0.96
CA GLN A 45 -1.59 -20.05 -1.65
C GLN A 45 -2.34 -20.77 -2.77
N SER A 46 -1.62 -21.15 -3.83
CA SER A 46 -2.10 -22.05 -4.88
C SER A 46 -0.94 -22.88 -5.39
N GLN A 47 -1.03 -24.21 -5.24
CA GLN A 47 -0.04 -25.23 -5.63
C GLN A 47 1.40 -24.93 -5.19
N GLN A 48 2.08 -23.99 -5.85
CA GLN A 48 3.48 -23.61 -5.64
C GLN A 48 3.69 -22.08 -5.54
N SER A 49 2.64 -21.27 -5.66
CA SER A 49 2.70 -19.81 -5.65
C SER A 49 1.85 -19.24 -4.52
N LYS A 50 2.27 -18.07 -4.04
CA LYS A 50 1.52 -17.29 -3.05
C LYS A 50 1.07 -15.97 -3.66
N PHE A 51 -0.07 -15.48 -3.18
CA PHE A 51 -0.72 -14.27 -3.67
C PHE A 51 -1.25 -13.44 -2.53
N ILE A 52 -1.29 -12.13 -2.71
CA ILE A 52 -1.87 -11.20 -1.76
C ILE A 52 -3.13 -10.61 -2.38
N LEU A 53 -4.28 -10.91 -1.79
CA LEU A 53 -5.54 -10.23 -2.08
C LEU A 53 -5.52 -8.89 -1.35
N LYS A 54 -5.50 -7.79 -2.11
CA LYS A 54 -5.53 -6.43 -1.57
C LYS A 54 -6.91 -5.83 -1.74
N ILE A 55 -7.47 -5.33 -0.64
CA ILE A 55 -8.73 -4.60 -0.59
C ILE A 55 -8.41 -3.15 -0.25
N SER A 56 -8.64 -2.25 -1.20
CA SER A 56 -8.31 -0.84 -1.04
C SER A 56 -9.21 -0.18 -0.01
N ASN A 57 -8.71 0.85 0.66
CA ASN A 57 -9.53 1.79 1.39
C ASN A 57 -10.64 2.41 0.49
N ILE A 58 -11.80 2.77 1.06
CA ILE A 58 -12.90 3.37 0.27
C ILE A 58 -12.57 4.76 -0.27
N GLY A 59 -11.60 5.44 0.34
CA GLY A 59 -11.09 6.73 -0.15
C GLY A 59 -10.18 6.60 -1.38
N GLU A 60 -9.80 5.38 -1.80
CA GLU A 60 -9.00 5.17 -3.01
C GLU A 60 -9.87 5.24 -4.26
N THR A 61 -9.37 5.95 -5.28
CA THR A 61 -10.03 6.04 -6.58
C THR A 61 -9.49 4.99 -7.53
N TYR A 62 -10.28 4.65 -8.56
CA TYR A 62 -9.84 3.70 -9.59
C TYR A 62 -8.56 4.17 -10.28
N SER A 63 -8.46 5.45 -10.62
CA SER A 63 -7.28 6.02 -11.28
C SER A 63 -6.02 5.84 -10.43
N VAL A 64 -6.11 6.01 -9.10
CA VAL A 64 -4.96 5.81 -8.20
C VAL A 64 -4.53 4.34 -8.17
N ILE A 65 -5.46 3.40 -8.03
CA ILE A 65 -5.13 1.97 -8.03
C ILE A 65 -4.57 1.53 -9.40
N HIS A 66 -5.15 2.03 -10.49
CA HIS A 66 -4.67 1.78 -11.84
C HIS A 66 -3.26 2.34 -12.06
N MET A 67 -3.00 3.60 -11.69
CA MET A 67 -1.68 4.22 -11.75
C MET A 67 -0.65 3.40 -10.96
N GLN A 68 -1.00 2.89 -9.76
CA GLN A 68 -0.12 2.01 -9.00
C GLN A 68 0.19 0.71 -9.75
N ASN A 69 -0.79 0.09 -10.41
CA ASN A 69 -0.57 -1.11 -11.23
C ASN A 69 0.39 -0.81 -12.39
N CYS A 70 0.19 0.29 -13.11
CA CYS A 70 1.07 0.70 -14.21
C CYS A 70 2.49 1.02 -13.72
N ALA A 71 2.64 1.63 -12.54
CA ALA A 71 3.95 1.86 -11.94
C ALA A 71 4.67 0.55 -11.59
N MET A 72 3.94 -0.46 -11.08
CA MET A 72 4.50 -1.80 -10.84
C MET A 72 4.99 -2.45 -12.13
N GLU A 73 4.21 -2.36 -13.21
CA GLU A 73 4.59 -2.87 -14.54
C GLU A 73 5.82 -2.13 -15.09
N CYS A 74 5.88 -0.81 -14.93
CA CYS A 74 7.01 0.02 -15.35
C CYS A 74 8.31 -0.35 -14.62
N ILE A 75 8.24 -0.61 -13.30
CA ILE A 75 9.41 -1.02 -12.51
C ILE A 75 9.91 -2.41 -12.92
N ASN A 76 8.99 -3.33 -13.28
CA ASN A 76 9.29 -4.69 -13.76
C ASN A 76 10.31 -5.45 -12.87
N ASN A 77 10.12 -5.44 -11.55
CA ASN A 77 10.99 -6.09 -10.57
C ASN A 77 10.46 -7.45 -10.08
N GLY A 78 9.58 -8.09 -10.87
CA GLY A 78 8.96 -9.36 -10.52
C GLY A 78 7.69 -9.25 -9.68
N ILE A 79 7.24 -8.04 -9.29
CA ILE A 79 5.90 -7.83 -8.75
C ILE A 79 4.94 -7.54 -9.90
N ARG A 80 3.80 -8.23 -9.92
CA ARG A 80 2.78 -8.10 -10.95
C ARG A 80 1.38 -8.23 -10.37
N VAL A 81 0.44 -7.57 -11.03
CA VAL A 81 -1.00 -7.75 -10.78
C VAL A 81 -1.44 -9.01 -11.53
N ILE A 82 -2.27 -9.81 -10.87
CA ILE A 82 -2.85 -11.02 -11.44
C ILE A 82 -4.30 -10.67 -11.83
N PRO A 83 -4.68 -10.85 -13.11
CA PRO A 83 -6.05 -10.59 -13.53
C PRO A 83 -7.00 -11.56 -12.84
N ALA A 84 -8.22 -11.08 -12.59
CA ALA A 84 -9.34 -11.94 -12.21
C ALA A 84 -9.69 -12.92 -13.33
N LEU A 85 -10.52 -13.92 -13.03
CA LEU A 85 -10.98 -14.93 -13.99
C LEU A 85 -11.70 -14.31 -15.20
N ASP A 86 -12.29 -13.12 -15.04
CA ASP A 86 -12.93 -12.35 -16.11
C ASP A 86 -11.96 -11.41 -16.86
N GLY A 87 -10.65 -11.49 -16.57
CA GLY A 87 -9.59 -10.70 -17.20
C GLY A 87 -9.36 -9.32 -16.59
N LYS A 88 -10.19 -8.87 -15.63
CA LYS A 88 -10.02 -7.53 -15.03
C LYS A 88 -8.85 -7.49 -14.05
N MET A 89 -8.04 -6.44 -14.12
CA MET A 89 -6.94 -6.20 -13.18
C MET A 89 -7.41 -5.65 -11.82
N ILE A 90 -8.58 -5.02 -11.80
CA ILE A 90 -9.21 -4.44 -10.61
C ILE A 90 -10.69 -4.79 -10.66
N ILE A 91 -11.19 -5.42 -9.60
CA ILE A 91 -12.63 -5.67 -9.41
C ILE A 91 -13.18 -4.69 -8.38
N LYS A 92 -14.51 -4.48 -8.38
CA LYS A 92 -15.21 -3.68 -7.38
C LYS A 92 -16.13 -4.57 -6.55
N TYR A 93 -16.03 -4.47 -5.22
CA TYR A 93 -16.89 -5.20 -4.30
C TYR A 93 -17.18 -4.34 -3.06
N LYS A 94 -18.46 -4.17 -2.70
CA LYS A 94 -18.91 -3.30 -1.59
C LYS A 94 -18.24 -1.92 -1.58
N ASN A 95 -18.10 -1.28 -2.74
CA ASN A 95 -17.40 0.00 -2.96
C ASN A 95 -15.87 0.00 -2.79
N HIS A 96 -15.26 -1.11 -2.43
CA HIS A 96 -13.81 -1.27 -2.41
C HIS A 96 -13.29 -1.73 -3.77
N LEU A 97 -12.07 -1.32 -4.09
CA LEU A 97 -11.33 -1.80 -5.25
C LEU A 97 -10.44 -2.94 -4.78
N ILE A 98 -10.52 -4.09 -5.45
CA ILE A 98 -9.80 -5.29 -5.07
C ILE A 98 -8.90 -5.71 -6.23
N ARG A 99 -7.67 -6.08 -5.90
CA ARG A 99 -6.71 -6.64 -6.86
C ARG A 99 -5.92 -7.75 -6.21
N LEU A 100 -5.45 -8.68 -7.03
CA LEU A 100 -4.55 -9.75 -6.61
C LEU A 100 -3.14 -9.42 -7.09
N VAL A 101 -2.14 -9.58 -6.24
CA VAL A 101 -0.73 -9.44 -6.62
C VAL A 101 0.03 -10.70 -6.23
N ASN A 102 1.10 -11.03 -6.95
CA ASN A 102 1.96 -12.14 -6.53
C ASN A 102 2.70 -11.79 -5.23
N TYR A 103 2.97 -12.82 -4.43
CA TYR A 103 3.79 -12.70 -3.23
C TYR A 103 5.27 -12.78 -3.59
N LEU A 104 6.09 -11.94 -2.96
CA LEU A 104 7.55 -12.05 -3.03
C LEU A 104 8.07 -12.82 -1.81
N PRO A 105 8.81 -13.93 -2.00
CA PRO A 105 9.43 -14.64 -0.90
C PRO A 105 10.54 -13.80 -0.27
N GLY A 106 10.60 -13.80 1.05
CA GLY A 106 11.60 -13.07 1.81
C GLY A 106 11.16 -12.79 3.24
N ILE A 107 12.02 -12.06 3.96
CA ILE A 107 11.76 -11.59 5.32
C ILE A 107 11.60 -10.07 5.23
N PRO A 108 10.52 -9.47 5.79
CA PRO A 108 10.39 -8.02 5.86
C PRO A 108 11.61 -7.38 6.52
N LEU A 109 12.10 -6.27 5.97
CA LEU A 109 13.29 -5.58 6.48
C LEU A 109 13.15 -5.18 7.96
N ALA A 110 11.93 -4.89 8.40
CA ALA A 110 11.59 -4.58 9.80
C ALA A 110 11.92 -5.73 10.76
N ASP A 111 11.74 -6.98 10.31
CA ASP A 111 11.93 -8.20 11.11
C ASP A 111 13.32 -8.81 10.91
N TYR A 112 14.02 -8.44 9.83
CA TYR A 112 15.35 -8.96 9.54
C TYR A 112 16.44 -8.28 10.36
N ARG A 113 17.30 -9.05 11.01
CA ARG A 113 18.53 -8.57 11.67
C ARG A 113 19.69 -9.55 11.43
N PRO A 114 20.95 -9.07 11.41
CA PRO A 114 21.39 -7.67 11.54
C PRO A 114 21.27 -6.88 10.22
N HIS A 115 21.16 -5.56 10.31
CA HIS A 115 21.25 -4.68 9.15
C HIS A 115 22.72 -4.41 8.78
N THR A 116 23.33 -5.35 8.05
CA THR A 116 24.74 -5.26 7.68
C THR A 116 25.01 -4.13 6.68
N PRO A 117 26.25 -3.58 6.62
CA PRO A 117 26.61 -2.58 5.61
C PRO A 117 26.32 -3.02 4.18
N LYS A 118 26.48 -4.33 3.88
CA LYS A 118 26.18 -4.90 2.56
C LYS A 118 24.68 -4.87 2.24
N LEU A 119 23.82 -5.16 3.21
CA LEU A 119 22.37 -5.08 3.05
C LEU A 119 21.95 -3.64 2.75
N ILE A 120 22.43 -2.67 3.52
CA ILE A 120 22.12 -1.25 3.34
C ILE A 120 22.61 -0.75 1.97
N PHE A 121 23.82 -1.13 1.55
CA PHE A 121 24.33 -0.80 0.22
C PHE A 121 23.44 -1.37 -0.89
N ASN A 122 23.05 -2.65 -0.78
CA ASN A 122 22.17 -3.28 -1.77
C ASN A 122 20.78 -2.65 -1.79
N LEU A 123 20.24 -2.25 -0.63
CA LEU A 123 18.98 -1.52 -0.53
C LEU A 123 19.06 -0.18 -1.27
N GLY A 124 20.13 0.60 -1.06
CA GLY A 124 20.35 1.85 -1.79
C GLY A 124 20.44 1.65 -3.30
N LYS A 125 21.18 0.61 -3.74
CA LYS A 125 21.25 0.25 -5.17
C LYS A 125 19.87 -0.10 -5.74
N PHE A 126 19.06 -0.85 -4.99
CA PHE A 126 17.72 -1.25 -5.40
C PHE A 126 16.77 -0.05 -5.50
N LEU A 127 16.79 0.86 -4.52
CA LEU A 127 16.00 2.10 -4.56
C LEU A 127 16.37 2.96 -5.78
N GLY A 128 17.67 3.14 -6.05
CA GLY A 128 18.11 3.88 -7.24
C GLY A 128 17.70 3.23 -8.57
N GLN A 129 17.51 1.90 -8.60
CA GLN A 129 16.96 1.21 -9.77
C GLN A 129 15.47 1.50 -9.95
N ILE A 130 14.70 1.51 -8.85
CA ILE A 130 13.28 1.89 -8.89
C ILE A 130 13.13 3.33 -9.37
N ASP A 131 13.90 4.26 -8.80
CA ASP A 131 13.87 5.67 -9.18
C ASP A 131 14.16 5.84 -10.67
N LYS A 132 15.19 5.13 -11.17
CA LYS A 132 15.54 5.14 -12.60
C LYS A 132 14.41 4.62 -13.47
N SER A 133 13.77 3.51 -13.11
CA SER A 133 12.65 2.96 -13.89
C SER A 133 11.46 3.91 -13.93
N LEU A 134 11.20 4.64 -12.84
CA LEU A 134 10.08 5.56 -12.74
C LEU A 134 10.33 6.94 -13.39
N MET A 135 11.55 7.27 -13.82
CA MET A 135 11.83 8.58 -14.44
C MET A 135 10.99 8.86 -15.70
N GLU A 136 10.65 7.82 -16.46
CA GLU A 136 9.85 7.94 -17.68
C GLU A 136 8.35 7.70 -17.44
N PHE A 137 7.97 7.33 -16.22
CA PHE A 137 6.57 7.08 -15.86
C PHE A 137 5.80 8.40 -15.75
N LYS A 138 4.85 8.61 -16.68
CA LYS A 138 4.01 9.81 -16.75
C LYS A 138 2.54 9.45 -16.53
N ASP A 139 2.01 9.86 -15.39
CA ASP A 139 0.57 9.76 -15.08
C ASP A 139 0.15 11.00 -14.28
N GLU A 140 -0.90 11.70 -14.73
CA GLU A 140 -1.40 12.90 -14.04
C GLU A 140 -1.90 12.58 -12.62
N THR A 141 -2.36 11.35 -12.38
CA THR A 141 -2.77 10.85 -11.06
C THR A 141 -1.59 10.78 -10.08
N ALA A 142 -0.36 10.71 -10.59
CA ALA A 142 0.83 10.71 -9.74
C ALA A 142 1.05 12.05 -9.04
N LYS A 143 0.50 13.16 -9.58
CA LYS A 143 0.59 14.51 -9.00
C LYS A 143 -0.38 14.76 -7.84
N ARG A 144 -1.15 13.75 -7.43
CA ARG A 144 -2.12 13.85 -6.32
C ARG A 144 -1.43 14.27 -5.01
N ASP A 145 -2.17 14.99 -4.18
CA ASP A 145 -1.73 15.26 -2.82
C ASP A 145 -1.80 14.00 -1.95
N ILE A 146 -0.72 13.73 -1.22
CA ILE A 146 -0.63 12.67 -0.21
C ILE A 146 -0.11 13.26 1.10
N TYR A 147 -0.47 12.64 2.23
CA TYR A 147 -0.01 13.07 3.56
C TYR A 147 1.52 13.09 3.69
N TRP A 148 2.21 12.23 2.92
CA TRP A 148 3.66 12.11 2.90
C TRP A 148 4.36 13.02 1.88
N ASN A 149 3.65 13.97 1.27
CA ASN A 149 4.29 14.96 0.42
C ASN A 149 4.99 16.01 1.29
N ILE A 150 6.32 15.92 1.40
CA ILE A 150 7.13 16.82 2.24
C ILE A 150 7.01 18.28 1.82
N ILE A 151 6.70 18.57 0.55
CA ILE A 151 6.46 19.94 0.06
C ILE A 151 5.26 20.57 0.79
N ASN A 152 4.27 19.75 1.14
CA ASN A 152 3.07 20.19 1.84
C ASN A 152 3.16 19.99 3.36
N ALA A 153 4.35 19.69 3.90
CA ALA A 153 4.52 19.31 5.31
C ALA A 153 3.91 20.33 6.27
N GLU A 154 4.20 21.62 6.10
CA GLU A 154 3.67 22.69 6.96
C GLU A 154 2.13 22.71 6.99
N TYR A 155 1.50 22.66 5.80
CA TYR A 155 0.05 22.64 5.67
C TYR A 155 -0.57 21.42 6.37
N ILE A 156 -0.01 20.23 6.12
CA ILE A 156 -0.49 18.97 6.71
C ILE A 156 -0.34 19.01 8.24
N ILE A 157 0.82 19.44 8.75
CA ILE A 157 1.06 19.52 10.19
C ILE A 157 0.10 20.53 10.83
N ASN A 158 -0.06 21.73 10.26
CA ASN A 158 -0.98 22.72 10.81
C ASN A 158 -2.44 22.22 10.85
N LYS A 159 -2.85 21.48 9.82
CA LYS A 159 -4.18 20.86 9.75
C LYS A 159 -4.38 19.80 10.84
N TYR A 160 -3.39 18.94 11.08
CA TYR A 160 -3.56 17.74 11.90
C TYR A 160 -2.88 17.76 13.28
N LYS A 161 -2.10 18.78 13.64
CA LYS A 161 -1.40 18.87 14.95
C LYS A 161 -2.32 18.75 16.16
N HIS A 162 -3.59 19.12 16.01
CA HIS A 162 -4.62 19.00 17.04
C HIS A 162 -4.89 17.53 17.45
N LEU A 163 -4.55 16.56 16.58
CA LEU A 163 -4.69 15.13 16.86
C LEU A 163 -3.59 14.56 17.77
N ILE A 164 -2.50 15.29 17.98
CA ILE A 164 -1.42 14.87 18.86
C ILE A 164 -1.86 15.10 20.30
N VAL A 165 -2.29 14.05 20.99
CA VAL A 165 -2.87 14.15 22.35
C VAL A 165 -1.84 14.65 23.37
N GLU A 166 -0.58 14.24 23.22
CA GLU A 166 0.54 14.61 24.09
C GLU A 166 0.95 16.09 23.89
N ASN A 167 0.59 16.95 24.83
CA ASN A 167 0.83 18.41 24.74
C ASN A 167 2.31 18.78 24.56
N ASN A 168 3.23 18.07 25.24
CA ASN A 168 4.67 18.28 25.09
C ASN A 168 5.14 18.02 23.65
N ARG A 169 4.68 16.93 23.03
CA ARG A 169 4.99 16.61 21.62
C ARG A 169 4.39 17.65 20.67
N ARG A 170 3.15 18.08 20.93
CA ARG A 170 2.50 19.12 20.11
C ARG A 170 3.27 20.45 20.16
N GLN A 171 3.72 20.87 21.34
CA GLN A 171 4.50 22.11 21.52
C GLN A 171 5.84 22.09 20.77
N ILE A 172 6.55 20.95 20.74
CA ILE A 172 7.80 20.81 19.96
C ILE A 172 7.53 21.13 18.49
N ILE A 173 6.48 20.56 17.93
CA ILE A 173 6.11 20.76 16.52
C ILE A 173 5.65 22.21 16.28
N GLU A 174 4.86 22.79 17.17
CA GLU A 174 4.40 24.17 17.06
C GLU A 174 5.54 25.19 17.12
N ASN A 175 6.64 24.88 17.80
CA ASN A 175 7.82 25.73 17.81
C ASN A 175 8.59 25.63 16.49
N ILE A 176 8.77 24.42 15.95
CA ILE A 176 9.42 24.20 14.65
C ILE A 176 8.68 24.92 13.52
N LEU A 177 7.34 25.01 13.58
CA LEU A 177 6.53 25.68 12.57
C LEU A 177 6.57 27.22 12.63
N LYS A 178 7.16 27.82 13.68
CA LYS A 178 7.27 29.28 13.81
C LYS A 178 8.58 29.84 13.23
N ASP A 179 9.57 28.98 13.03
CA ASP A 179 10.87 29.28 12.42
C ASP A 179 10.78 29.19 10.88
#